data_AF-A0A563W2U0-F1
#
_entry.id   AF-A0A563W2U0-F1
#
_cell.length_a   1.000
_cell.length_b   1.000
_cell.length_c   1.000
_cell.angle_alpha   90.00
_cell.angle_beta   90.00
_cell.angle_gamma   90.00
#
_symmetry.space_group_name_H-M   'P 1'
#
loop_
_entity.id
_entity.type
_entity.pdbx_description
1 polymer ?
#
loop_
_entity_poly.entity_id
_entity_poly.type
_entity_poly.pdbx_seq_one_letter_code
_entity_poly.pdbx_strand_id
1 'polypeptide(L)' 'MGSKPNFTSLRVYQLSERLADEVWNIVKDWDYFSQDTLGKKLVRSADSVGANIDE' A
#
# COMPACT_ATOMS: atom_id res chain seq x y z
N MET A 1 0.86 -5.83 -31.68
CA MET A 1 1.17 -6.07 -30.25
C MET A 1 0.75 -4.82 -29.50
N GLY A 2 -0.40 -4.84 -28.82
CA GLY A 2 -0.86 -3.70 -28.02
C GLY A 2 0.07 -3.52 -26.83
N SER A 3 0.63 -2.33 -26.66
CA SER A 3 1.38 -2.00 -25.45
C SER A 3 0.42 -2.11 -24.27
N LYS A 4 0.76 -2.92 -23.26
CA LYS A 4 0.06 -2.92 -21.98
C LYS A 4 0.02 -1.48 -21.45
N PRO A 5 -1.11 -1.01 -20.89
CA PRO A 5 -1.12 0.26 -20.19
C PRO A 5 -0.04 0.21 -19.11
N ASN A 6 0.79 1.24 -19.02
CA ASN A 6 1.74 1.34 -17.93
C ASN A 6 0.98 1.83 -16.69
N PHE A 7 0.39 0.91 -15.92
CA PHE A 7 -0.43 1.23 -14.74
C PHE A 7 0.34 2.03 -13.68
N THR A 8 1.67 1.90 -13.62
CA THR A 8 2.54 2.69 -12.73
C THR A 8 2.54 4.20 -13.04
N SER A 9 2.11 4.59 -14.24
CA SER A 9 1.92 6.00 -14.62
C SER A 9 0.57 6.59 -14.16
N LEU A 10 -0.36 5.74 -13.71
CA LEU A 10 -1.64 6.22 -13.19
C LEU A 10 -1.42 6.96 -11.89
N ARG A 11 -1.89 8.20 -11.84
CA ARG A 11 -1.81 9.03 -10.63
C ARG A 11 -2.41 8.34 -9.40
N VAL A 12 -3.46 7.54 -9.58
CA VAL A 12 -4.11 6.79 -8.51
C VAL A 12 -3.22 5.69 -7.95
N TYR A 13 -2.49 4.95 -8.79
CA TYR A 13 -1.51 3.95 -8.36
C TYR A 13 -0.36 4.59 -7.56
N GLN A 14 0.17 5.73 -8.04
CA GLN A 14 1.20 6.46 -7.31
C GLN A 14 0.71 7.06 -5.98
N LEU A 15 -0.60 7.27 -5.82
CA LEU A 15 -1.20 7.69 -4.56
C LEU A 15 -1.37 6.50 -3.62
N SER A 16 -1.72 5.31 -4.12
CA SER A 16 -1.83 4.10 -3.30
C SER A 16 -0.48 3.63 -2.77
N GLU A 17 0.58 3.66 -3.59
CA GLU A 17 1.94 3.32 -3.13
C GLU A 17 2.40 4.25 -2.00
N ARG A 18 2.22 5.56 -2.17
CA ARG A 18 2.55 6.52 -1.10
C ARG A 18 1.72 6.31 0.15
N LEU A 19 0.44 5.95 0.02
CA LEU A 19 -0.40 5.62 1.17
C LEU A 19 0.14 4.40 1.93
N ALA A 20 0.55 3.35 1.21
CA ALA A 20 1.15 2.17 1.81
C ALA A 20 2.45 2.50 2.57
N ASP A 21 3.33 3.29 1.95
CA ASP A 21 4.58 3.74 2.58
C ASP A 21 4.35 4.55 3.86
N GLU A 22 3.40 5.49 3.84
CA GLU A 22 3.05 6.30 5.00
C GLU A 22 2.47 5.44 6.13
N VAL A 23 1.56 4.51 5.80
CA VAL A 23 1.00 3.56 6.79
C VAL A 23 2.08 2.68 7.38
N TRP A 24 2.99 2.17 6.56
CA TRP A 24 4.14 1.37 7.01
C TRP A 24 5.01 2.17 7.99
N ASN A 25 5.37 3.40 7.63
CA ASN A 25 6.22 4.25 8.47
C ASN A 25 5.55 4.58 9.81
N ILE A 26 4.24 4.82 9.84
CA ILE A 26 3.50 5.03 11.08
C ILE A 26 3.51 3.76 11.95
N VAL A 27 3.21 2.60 11.36
CA VAL A 27 3.11 1.33 12.10
C VAL A 27 4.47 0.88 12.62
N LYS A 28 5.57 1.13 11.91
CA LYS A 28 6.91 0.67 12.34
C LYS A 28 7.34 1.27 13.69
N ASP A 29 6.80 2.43 14.05
CA ASP A 29 7.16 3.16 15.27
C ASP A 29 6.25 2.79 16.46
N TRP A 30 5.25 1.94 16.26
CA TRP A 30 4.37 1.43 17.32
C TRP A 30 5.07 0.38 18.19
N ASP A 31 4.54 0.18 19.39
CA ASP A 31 4.96 -0.94 20.24
C ASP A 31 4.60 -2.30 19.61
N TYR A 32 5.30 -3.35 20.03
CA TYR A 32 5.15 -4.70 19.47
C TYR A 32 3.71 -5.22 19.50
N PHE A 33 2.96 -4.98 20.58
CA PHE A 33 1.59 -5.50 20.70
C PHE A 33 0.66 -4.81 19.70
N SER A 34 0.76 -3.48 19.58
CA SER A 34 0.00 -2.70 18.60
C SER A 34 0.35 -3.08 17.15
N GLN A 35 1.64 -3.32 16.87
CA GLN A 35 2.09 -3.80 15.56
C GLN A 35 1.50 -5.16 15.20
N ASP A 36 1.56 -6.13 16.13
CA ASP A 36 1.14 -7.50 15.87
C ASP A 36 -0.37 -7.64 15.71
N THR A 37 -1.14 -6.83 16.43
CA THR A 37 -2.61 -6.93 16.47
C THR A 37 -3.30 -6.12 15.37
N LEU A 38 -2.91 -4.85 15.20
CA LEU A 38 -3.55 -3.90 14.27
C LEU A 38 -2.61 -3.45 13.17
N GLY A 39 -1.34 -3.21 13.48
CA GLY A 39 -0.36 -2.70 12.52
C GLY A 39 -0.25 -3.58 11.27
N LYS A 40 -0.09 -4.89 11.44
CA LYS A 40 -0.04 -5.86 10.34
C LYS A 40 -1.30 -5.84 9.45
N LYS A 41 -2.48 -5.59 10.03
CA LYS A 41 -3.73 -5.51 9.27
C LYS A 41 -3.80 -4.21 8.47
N LEU A 42 -3.44 -3.09 9.09
CA LEU A 42 -3.43 -1.77 8.45
C LEU A 42 -2.50 -1.74 7.24
N VAL A 43 -1.26 -2.24 7.40
CA VAL A 43 -0.29 -2.35 6.30
C VAL A 43 -0.87 -3.14 5.13
N ARG A 44 -1.37 -4.36 5.40
CA ARG A 44 -1.95 -5.22 4.34
C ARG A 44 -3.14 -4.58 3.65
N SER A 45 -3.99 -3.88 4.39
CA SER A 45 -5.12 -3.15 3.81
C SER A 45 -4.65 -2.01 2.91
N ALA A 46 -3.62 -1.27 3.29
CA ALA A 46 -3.06 -0.20 2.47
C ALA A 46 -2.42 -0.76 1.19
N ASP A 47 -1.61 -1.81 1.29
CA ASP A 47 -0.97 -2.49 0.15
C ASP A 47 -2.01 -3.03 -0.85
N SER A 48 -3.15 -3.54 -0.36
CA SER A 48 -4.19 -4.11 -1.22
C SER A 48 -4.85 -3.08 -2.16
N VAL A 49 -4.78 -1.79 -1.83
CA VAL A 49 -5.32 -0.73 -2.70
C VAL A 49 -4.51 -0.64 -4.00
N GLY A 50 -3.18 -0.70 -3.92
CA GLY A 50 -2.31 -0.69 -5.10
C GLY A 50 -2.47 -1.96 -5.92
N ALA A 51 -2.54 -3.11 -5.25
CA ALA A 51 -2.74 -4.41 -5.91
C ALA A 51 -4.05 -4.46 -6.72
N ASN A 52 -5.15 -3.94 -6.18
CA ASN A 52 -6.45 -3.88 -6.88
C ASN A 52 -6.48 -2.92 -8.08
N ILE A 53 -5.54 -1.99 -8.19
CA ILE A 53 -5.45 -1.06 -9.33
C ILE A 53 -4.62 -1.66 -10.47
N ASP A 54 -3.69 -2.57 -10.14
CA ASP A 54 -2.82 -3.25 -11.11
C ASP A 54 -3.45 -4.54 -11.70
N GLU A 55 -4.48 -5.08 -11.03
CA GLU A 55 -5.31 -6.22 -11.51
C GLU A 55 -6.30 -5.80 -12.62
#